data_AF-A0AAW1F0I3-F1
#
_entry.id   AF-A0AAW1F0I3-F1
#
_cell.length_a   1.000
_cell.length_b   1.000
_cell.length_c   1.000
_cell.angle_alpha   90.00
_cell.angle_beta   90.00
_cell.angle_gamma   90.00
#
_symmetry.space_group_name_H-M   'P 1'
#
loop_
_entity.id
_entity.type
_entity.pdbx_description
1 polymer ?
#
loop_
_entity_poly.entity_id
_entity_poly.type
_entity_poly.pdbx_seq_one_letter_code
_entity_poly.pdbx_strand_id
1 'polypeptide(L)'
;MYSVQIDTTQDITAHDQCSVIDTVHERLVAVIRCEASTGQYFAQLVNDVLETMDLDVKRCIGNSTDRASNMQGQYKGFSALHSEKCPTQIHVWCYSHILNLVLSDTTQCVLAIGSLFSLMNNIAVFFRESYQKMNIWEESKDPRRRRLTSIEETRW
;
A
#
# COMPACT_ATOMS: atom_id res chain seq x y z
N MET A 1 -4.01 16.68 -19.81
CA MET A 1 -4.29 15.23 -19.69
C MET A 1 -3.21 14.72 -18.77
N TYR A 2 -3.58 14.08 -17.68
CA TYR A 2 -2.66 13.64 -16.62
C TYR A 2 -3.17 12.33 -16.02
N SER A 3 -2.36 11.73 -15.15
CA SER A 3 -2.72 10.53 -14.40
C SER A 3 -2.23 10.62 -12.96
N VAL A 4 -2.91 9.91 -12.06
CA VAL A 4 -2.59 9.94 -10.62
C VAL A 4 -2.19 8.57 -10.12
N GLN A 5 -1.24 8.52 -9.19
CA GLN A 5 -0.98 7.34 -8.39
C GLN A 5 -1.42 7.64 -6.97
N ILE A 6 -2.14 6.69 -6.37
CA ILE A 6 -2.49 6.75 -4.96
C ILE A 6 -1.94 5.54 -4.21
N ASP A 7 -1.42 5.80 -3.03
CA ASP A 7 -0.92 4.76 -2.14
C ASP A 7 -1.30 5.09 -0.70
N THR A 8 -1.68 4.06 0.05
CA THR A 8 -2.10 4.19 1.44
C THR A 8 -1.17 3.45 2.36
N THR A 9 -0.68 4.13 3.39
CA THR A 9 0.16 3.54 4.43
C THR A 9 -0.30 4.01 5.80
N GLN A 10 0.05 3.27 6.84
CA GLN A 10 -0.21 3.66 8.20
C GLN A 10 1.03 4.30 8.82
N ASP A 11 0.83 5.43 9.50
CA ASP A 11 1.91 6.10 10.20
C ASP A 11 2.28 5.41 11.53
N ILE A 12 3.34 5.91 12.18
CA ILE A 12 3.82 5.37 13.47
C ILE A 12 2.81 5.51 14.62
N THR A 13 1.78 6.34 14.44
CA THR A 13 0.69 6.54 15.42
C THR A 13 -0.55 5.72 15.08
N ALA A 14 -0.43 4.77 14.15
CA ALA A 14 -1.49 3.90 13.70
C ALA A 14 -2.62 4.60 12.93
N HIS A 15 -2.38 5.78 12.34
CA HIS A 15 -3.35 6.44 11.47
C HIS A 15 -3.03 6.17 10.00
N ASP A 16 -4.05 5.79 9.22
CA ASP A 16 -3.89 5.63 7.77
C ASP A 16 -3.74 7.00 7.10
N GLN A 17 -2.86 7.05 6.10
CA GLN A 17 -2.58 8.23 5.27
C GLN A 17 -2.60 7.81 3.80
N CYS A 18 -3.17 8.65 2.95
CA CYS A 18 -3.20 8.49 1.50
C CYS A 18 -2.26 9.51 0.87
N SER A 19 -1.30 9.03 0.10
CA SER A 19 -0.47 9.86 -0.77
C SER A 19 -1.11 9.95 -2.15
N VAL A 20 -1.08 11.15 -2.73
CA VAL A 20 -1.54 11.41 -4.10
C VAL A 20 -0.35 11.96 -4.88
N ILE A 21 -0.01 11.29 -5.98
CA ILE A 21 1.15 11.60 -6.81
C ILE A 21 0.67 11.90 -8.23
N ASP A 22 1.10 13.03 -8.78
CA ASP A 22 0.97 13.32 -10.21
C ASP A 22 2.04 12.56 -10.98
N THR A 23 1.62 11.65 -11.86
CA THR A 23 2.52 10.77 -12.61
C THR A 23 3.22 11.45 -13.78
N VAL A 24 2.77 12.64 -14.23
CA VAL A 24 3.43 13.36 -15.33
C VAL A 24 4.82 13.84 -14.91
N HIS A 25 4.97 14.21 -13.63
CA HIS A 25 6.21 14.72 -13.04
C HIS A 25 6.67 13.94 -11.81
N GLU A 26 6.05 12.80 -11.53
CA GLU A 26 6.23 12.01 -10.29
C GLU A 26 6.20 12.87 -9.03
N ARG A 27 5.33 13.89 -9.01
CA ARG A 27 5.30 14.88 -7.94
C ARG A 27 4.32 14.44 -6.87
N LEU A 28 4.81 14.32 -5.64
CA LEU A 28 3.95 14.20 -4.47
C LEU A 28 3.12 15.48 -4.33
N VAL A 29 1.81 15.34 -4.50
CA VAL A 29 0.87 16.46 -4.46
C VAL A 29 0.33 16.64 -3.04
N ALA A 30 -0.07 15.54 -2.41
CA ALA A 30 -0.71 15.56 -1.10
C ALA A 30 -0.40 14.30 -0.31
N VAL A 31 -0.35 14.45 1.00
CA VAL A 31 -0.42 13.35 1.97
C VAL A 31 -1.53 13.70 2.93
N ILE A 32 -2.61 12.91 2.93
CA ILE A 32 -3.84 13.22 3.64
C ILE A 32 -4.12 12.10 4.62
N ARG A 33 -4.40 12.44 5.87
CA ARG A 33 -4.88 11.48 6.87
C ARG A 33 -6.27 10.98 6.46
N CYS A 34 -6.41 9.66 6.38
CA CYS A 34 -7.67 9.02 6.04
C CYS A 34 -8.60 8.98 7.25
N GLU A 35 -9.85 9.42 7.05
CA GLU A 35 -10.92 9.29 8.04
C GLU A 35 -11.83 8.07 7.78
N ALA A 36 -11.78 7.55 6.55
CA ALA A 36 -12.47 6.35 6.14
C ALA A 36 -11.62 5.57 5.12
N SER A 37 -11.98 4.30 4.90
CA SER A 37 -11.25 3.38 4.02
C SER A 37 -12.11 2.87 2.86
N THR A 38 -13.20 3.57 2.52
CA THR A 38 -14.09 3.18 1.40
C THR A 38 -13.58 3.73 0.07
N GLY A 39 -13.89 3.05 -1.04
CA GLY A 39 -13.51 3.55 -2.37
C GLY A 39 -14.16 4.90 -2.71
N GLN A 40 -15.35 5.16 -2.17
CA GLN A 40 -16.05 6.45 -2.26
C GLN A 40 -15.27 7.57 -1.58
N TYR A 41 -14.76 7.31 -0.38
CA TYR A 41 -13.92 8.26 0.35
C TYR A 41 -12.66 8.59 -0.45
N PHE A 42 -11.95 7.58 -0.98
CA PHE A 42 -10.77 7.82 -1.80
C PHE A 42 -11.07 8.57 -3.09
N ALA A 43 -12.20 8.28 -3.75
CA ALA A 43 -12.60 9.01 -4.93
C ALA A 43 -12.82 10.49 -4.59
N GLN A 44 -13.56 10.80 -3.52
CA GLN A 44 -13.78 12.17 -3.08
C GLN A 44 -12.47 12.87 -2.69
N LEU A 45 -11.63 12.22 -1.87
CA LEU A 45 -10.33 12.73 -1.44
C LEU A 45 -9.46 13.15 -2.64
N VAL A 46 -9.37 12.29 -3.66
CA VAL A 46 -8.58 12.61 -4.87
C VAL A 46 -9.21 13.77 -5.65
N ASN A 47 -10.55 13.83 -5.75
CA ASN A 47 -11.20 14.96 -6.42
C ASN A 47 -10.92 16.28 -5.70
N ASP A 48 -11.04 16.30 -4.38
CA ASP A 48 -10.79 17.51 -3.58
C ASP A 48 -9.33 17.98 -3.74
N VAL A 49 -8.37 17.05 -3.76
CA VAL A 49 -6.95 17.37 -4.05
C VAL A 49 -6.80 17.99 -5.43
N LEU A 50 -7.39 17.38 -6.47
CA LEU A 50 -7.28 17.88 -7.83
C LEU A 50 -7.94 19.26 -7.99
N GLU A 51 -9.08 19.49 -7.34
CA GLU A 51 -9.76 20.79 -7.32
C GLU A 51 -8.90 21.88 -6.66
N THR A 52 -8.19 21.58 -5.58
CA THR A 52 -7.26 22.55 -4.95
C THR A 52 -6.08 22.94 -5.84
N MET A 53 -5.77 22.11 -6.85
CA MET A 53 -4.73 22.38 -7.85
C MET A 53 -5.28 23.00 -9.14
N ASP A 54 -6.58 23.29 -9.22
CA ASP A 54 -7.28 23.72 -10.43
C ASP A 54 -7.14 22.69 -11.59
N LEU A 55 -7.13 21.39 -11.24
CA LEU A 55 -7.06 20.28 -12.18
C LEU A 55 -8.44 19.61 -12.35
N ASP A 56 -8.96 19.67 -13.57
CA ASP A 56 -10.21 18.99 -13.92
C ASP A 56 -10.04 17.46 -13.91
N VAL A 57 -10.79 16.77 -13.05
CA VAL A 57 -10.81 15.29 -12.94
C VAL A 57 -11.17 14.61 -14.27
N LYS A 58 -11.97 15.24 -15.14
CA LYS A 58 -12.32 14.68 -16.44
C LYS A 58 -11.11 14.55 -17.38
N ARG A 59 -10.01 15.24 -17.04
CA ARG A 59 -8.72 15.18 -17.75
C ARG A 59 -7.72 14.22 -17.08
N CYS A 60 -8.11 13.57 -15.99
CA CYS A 60 -7.37 12.49 -15.32
C CYS A 60 -7.66 11.15 -15.99
N ILE A 61 -6.90 10.88 -17.05
CA ILE A 61 -7.10 9.75 -17.98
C ILE A 61 -6.44 8.45 -17.53
N GLY A 62 -5.85 8.45 -16.35
CA GLY A 62 -5.23 7.26 -15.80
C GLY A 62 -5.12 7.36 -14.31
N ASN A 63 -5.20 6.20 -13.67
CA ASN A 63 -4.90 6.08 -12.25
C ASN A 63 -4.15 4.77 -11.97
N SER A 64 -3.43 4.75 -10.86
CA SER A 64 -2.78 3.52 -10.38
C SER A 64 -2.92 3.36 -8.88
N THR A 65 -3.26 2.13 -8.48
CA THR A 65 -3.54 1.74 -7.08
C THR A 65 -3.08 0.31 -6.83
N ASP A 66 -2.99 -0.08 -5.55
CA ASP A 66 -2.94 -1.49 -5.19
C ASP A 66 -4.28 -2.20 -5.48
N ARG A 67 -4.33 -3.50 -5.18
CA ARG A 67 -5.51 -4.33 -5.40
C ARG A 67 -6.39 -4.43 -4.13
N ALA A 68 -6.30 -3.46 -3.21
CA ALA A 68 -7.15 -3.46 -2.03
C ALA A 68 -8.64 -3.41 -2.43
N SER A 69 -9.51 -4.03 -1.64
CA SER A 69 -10.94 -4.22 -1.95
C SER A 69 -11.68 -2.89 -2.20
N ASN A 70 -11.30 -1.84 -1.48
CA ASN A 70 -11.78 -0.47 -1.63
C ASN A 70 -11.26 0.24 -2.90
N MET A 71 -10.17 -0.23 -3.51
CA MET A 71 -9.65 0.29 -4.76
C MET A 71 -10.20 -0.46 -5.97
N GLN A 72 -10.31 -1.80 -5.86
CA GLN A 72 -10.72 -2.69 -6.96
C GLN A 72 -12.22 -2.96 -7.09
N GLY A 73 -13.03 -2.52 -6.12
CA GLY A 73 -14.47 -2.81 -6.11
C GLY A 73 -15.18 -2.35 -7.39
N GLN A 74 -15.94 -3.24 -8.01
CA GLN A 74 -16.63 -2.97 -9.30
C GLN A 74 -17.67 -1.84 -9.24
N TYR A 75 -18.33 -1.66 -8.09
CA TYR A 75 -19.45 -0.71 -7.95
C TYR A 75 -19.12 0.49 -7.06
N LYS A 76 -18.27 0.30 -6.05
CA LYS A 76 -17.93 1.33 -5.05
C LYS A 76 -16.42 1.45 -4.83
N GLY A 77 -15.61 0.82 -5.69
CA GLY A 77 -14.17 0.96 -5.66
C GLY A 77 -13.75 2.30 -6.25
N PHE A 78 -12.64 2.84 -5.77
CA PHE A 78 -12.05 4.08 -6.27
C PHE A 78 -11.98 4.10 -7.80
N SER A 79 -11.45 3.03 -8.40
CA SER A 79 -11.19 2.95 -9.84
C SER A 79 -12.49 2.98 -10.66
N ALA A 80 -13.55 2.31 -10.17
CA ALA A 80 -14.85 2.31 -10.81
C ALA A 80 -15.50 3.70 -10.76
N LEU A 81 -15.48 4.34 -9.60
CA LEU A 81 -16.03 5.68 -9.39
C LEU A 81 -15.26 6.75 -10.18
N HIS A 82 -13.95 6.58 -10.35
CA HIS A 82 -13.14 7.47 -11.20
C HIS A 82 -13.51 7.30 -12.69
N SER A 83 -13.75 6.07 -13.14
CA SER A 83 -14.21 5.79 -14.50
C SER A 83 -15.60 6.37 -14.80
N GLU A 84 -16.47 6.56 -13.81
CA GLU A 84 -17.74 7.29 -14.00
C GLU A 84 -17.52 8.77 -14.34
N LYS A 85 -16.46 9.39 -13.79
CA LYS A 85 -16.11 10.80 -14.06
C LYS A 85 -15.31 10.97 -15.35
N CYS A 86 -14.39 10.04 -15.63
CA CYS A 86 -13.60 10.00 -16.85
C CYS A 86 -13.72 8.60 -17.50
N PRO A 87 -14.72 8.39 -18.40
CA PRO A 87 -14.94 7.07 -19.02
C PRO A 87 -13.78 6.55 -19.86
N THR A 88 -12.87 7.43 -20.29
CA THR A 88 -11.69 7.09 -21.08
C THR A 88 -10.47 6.76 -20.22
N GLN A 89 -10.61 6.69 -18.89
CA GLN A 89 -9.48 6.50 -18.00
C GLN A 89 -8.93 5.06 -18.07
N ILE A 90 -7.63 4.90 -17.89
CA ILE A 90 -6.95 3.61 -17.80
C ILE A 90 -6.45 3.38 -16.38
N HIS A 91 -6.97 2.34 -15.72
CA HIS A 91 -6.45 1.89 -14.43
C HIS A 91 -5.26 0.95 -14.63
N VAL A 92 -4.19 1.17 -13.84
CA VAL A 92 -3.02 0.29 -13.76
C VAL A 92 -2.84 -0.22 -12.34
N TRP A 93 -2.76 -1.54 -12.18
CA TRP A 93 -2.46 -2.16 -10.89
C TRP A 93 -1.00 -1.99 -10.48
N CYS A 94 -0.76 -1.77 -9.20
CA CYS A 94 0.58 -1.74 -8.62
C CYS A 94 1.30 -3.08 -8.84
N TYR A 95 2.36 -3.07 -9.64
CA TYR A 95 3.14 -4.27 -9.96
C TYR A 95 3.80 -4.88 -8.72
N SER A 96 4.31 -4.06 -7.80
CA SER A 96 4.91 -4.53 -6.54
C SER A 96 3.91 -5.33 -5.71
N HIS A 97 2.66 -4.88 -5.64
CA HIS A 97 1.61 -5.59 -4.92
C HIS A 97 1.23 -6.90 -5.63
N ILE A 98 1.11 -6.88 -6.97
CA ILE A 98 0.86 -8.12 -7.74
C ILE A 98 1.97 -9.14 -7.52
N LEU A 99 3.23 -8.71 -7.58
CA LEU A 99 4.38 -9.58 -7.34
C LEU A 99 4.33 -10.18 -5.93
N ASN A 100 4.01 -9.36 -4.93
CA ASN A 100 3.88 -9.84 -3.55
C ASN A 100 2.79 -10.91 -3.41
N LEU A 101 1.62 -10.72 -4.04
CA LEU A 101 0.55 -11.71 -4.04
C LEU A 101 0.99 -13.03 -4.68
N VAL A 102 1.67 -12.97 -5.83
CA VAL A 102 2.20 -14.17 -6.50
C VAL A 102 3.22 -14.90 -5.61
N LEU A 103 4.13 -14.16 -4.97
CA LEU A 103 5.11 -14.75 -4.05
C LEU A 103 4.45 -15.36 -2.82
N SER A 104 3.48 -14.68 -2.20
CA SER A 104 2.73 -15.19 -1.06
C SER A 104 2.00 -16.49 -1.43
N ASP A 105 1.22 -16.49 -2.52
CA ASP A 105 0.46 -17.66 -2.95
C ASP A 105 1.37 -18.85 -3.28
N THR A 106 2.45 -18.62 -4.01
CA THR A 106 3.39 -19.68 -4.40
C THR A 106 4.14 -20.28 -3.21
N THR A 107 4.51 -19.46 -2.21
CA THR A 107 5.22 -19.93 -1.02
C THR A 107 4.32 -20.71 -0.06
N GLN A 108 3.03 -20.37 -0.01
CA GLN A 108 2.03 -21.12 0.78
C GLN A 108 1.66 -22.47 0.16
N CYS A 109 1.83 -22.65 -1.16
CA CYS A 109 1.56 -23.92 -1.83
C CYS A 109 2.55 -25.05 -1.46
N VAL A 110 3.73 -24.72 -0.93
CA VAL A 110 4.79 -25.68 -0.63
C VAL A 110 5.02 -25.78 0.87
N LEU A 111 4.65 -26.91 1.49
CA LEU A 111 4.71 -27.11 2.94
C LEU A 111 6.09 -26.79 3.55
N ALA A 112 7.17 -27.20 2.88
CA ALA A 112 8.53 -26.93 3.35
C ALA A 112 8.85 -25.42 3.40
N ILE A 113 8.37 -24.67 2.41
CA ILE A 113 8.54 -23.22 2.33
C ILE A 113 7.66 -22.52 3.37
N GLY A 114 6.38 -22.91 3.49
CA GLY A 114 5.50 -22.40 4.54
C GLY A 114 6.05 -22.64 5.95
N SER A 115 6.64 -23.82 6.19
CA SER A 115 7.29 -24.16 7.46
C SER A 115 8.52 -23.30 7.73
N LEU A 116 9.32 -23.00 6.70
CA LEU A 116 10.47 -22.10 6.80
C LEU A 116 10.04 -20.68 7.18
N PHE A 117 9.06 -20.10 6.48
CA PHE A 117 8.57 -18.76 6.79
C PHE A 117 7.90 -18.69 8.17
N SER A 118 7.17 -19.73 8.57
CA SER A 118 6.62 -19.84 9.93
C SER A 118 7.73 -19.84 10.99
N LEU A 119 8.80 -20.62 10.79
CA LEU A 119 9.95 -20.64 11.69
C LEU A 119 10.63 -19.27 11.77
N MET A 120 10.86 -18.62 10.63
CA MET A 120 11.46 -17.28 10.59
C MET A 120 10.61 -16.25 11.35
N ASN A 121 9.29 -16.29 11.17
CA ASN A 121 8.37 -15.42 11.89
C ASN A 121 8.37 -15.69 13.39
N ASN A 122 8.37 -16.97 13.81
CA ASN A 122 8.44 -17.35 15.23
C ASN A 122 9.73 -16.87 15.90
N ILE A 123 10.87 -16.93 15.20
CA ILE A 123 12.12 -16.35 15.69
C ILE A 123 11.98 -14.84 15.86
N ALA A 124 11.40 -14.14 14.88
CA ALA A 124 11.19 -12.69 14.97
C ALA A 124 10.32 -12.31 16.19
N VAL A 125 9.20 -13.01 16.37
CA VAL A 125 8.29 -12.83 17.52
C VAL A 125 9.00 -13.14 18.84
N PHE A 126 9.75 -14.24 18.93
CA PHE A 126 10.45 -14.65 20.14
C PHE A 126 11.36 -13.57 20.73
N PHE A 127 12.08 -12.84 19.88
CA PHE A 127 12.91 -11.70 20.30
C PHE A 127 12.04 -10.49 20.66
N ARG A 128 11.09 -10.11 19.80
CA ARG A 128 10.25 -8.91 19.99
C ARG A 128 9.38 -8.94 21.25
N GLU A 129 8.94 -10.11 21.69
CA GLU A 129 8.14 -10.27 22.91
C GLU A 129 8.90 -9.94 24.21
N SER A 130 10.23 -9.79 24.17
CA SER A 130 11.04 -9.51 25.35
C SER A 130 12.07 -8.42 25.09
N TYR A 131 11.95 -7.30 25.81
CA TYR A 131 12.92 -6.20 25.75
C TYR A 131 14.35 -6.67 26.05
N GLN A 132 14.53 -7.64 26.96
CA GLN A 132 15.84 -8.19 27.29
C GLN A 132 16.48 -8.91 26.09
N LYS A 133 15.69 -9.68 25.34
CA LYS A 133 16.17 -10.38 24.13
C LYS A 133 16.45 -9.39 22.99
N MET A 134 15.62 -8.35 22.85
CA MET A 134 15.85 -7.27 21.89
C MET A 134 17.15 -6.52 22.19
N ASN A 135 17.45 -6.22 23.46
CA ASN A 135 18.71 -5.58 23.85
C ASN A 135 19.91 -6.43 23.42
N ILE A 136 19.88 -7.75 23.67
CA ILE A 136 20.94 -8.69 23.23
C ILE A 136 21.10 -8.68 21.71
N TRP A 137 19.99 -8.62 20.97
CA TRP A 137 20.01 -8.56 19.51
C TRP A 137 20.70 -7.29 19.01
N GLU A 138 20.36 -6.13 19.58
CA GLU A 138 20.93 -4.82 19.22
C GLU A 138 22.40 -4.67 19.62
N GLU A 139 22.78 -5.20 20.79
CA GLU A 139 24.15 -5.16 21.31
C GLU A 139 25.15 -5.97 20.48
N SER A 140 24.68 -6.97 19.71
CA SER A 140 25.55 -7.85 18.93
C SER A 140 26.37 -7.15 17.84
N LYS A 141 26.03 -5.90 17.46
CA LYS A 141 26.73 -5.00 16.51
C LYS A 141 27.16 -5.63 15.18
N ASP A 142 26.64 -6.79 14.79
CA ASP A 142 27.00 -7.44 13.51
C ASP A 142 26.35 -6.65 12.36
N PRO A 143 27.13 -6.07 11.44
CA PRO A 143 26.60 -5.30 10.31
C PRO A 143 25.73 -6.12 9.34
N ARG A 144 25.73 -7.46 9.46
CA ARG A 144 24.86 -8.38 8.70
C ARG A 144 23.49 -8.56 9.35
N ARG A 145 23.29 -8.17 10.62
CA ARG A 145 21.99 -8.23 11.31
C ARG A 145 21.13 -7.03 10.92
N ARG A 146 20.65 -7.04 9.68
CA ARG A 146 19.77 -6.01 9.13
C ARG A 146 18.34 -6.33 9.55
N ARG A 147 17.86 -5.65 10.60
CA ARG A 147 16.45 -5.56 11.07
C ARG A 147 15.69 -6.90 11.23
N LEU A 148 15.26 -7.19 12.46
CA LEU A 148 14.36 -8.32 12.70
C LEU A 148 12.91 -7.91 12.37
N THR A 149 12.42 -8.33 11.21
CA THR A 149 11.09 -7.98 10.70
C THR A 149 10.15 -9.20 10.76
N SER A 150 8.93 -9.00 11.26
CA SER A 150 7.83 -9.96 11.10
C SER A 150 7.50 -10.10 9.62
N ILE A 151 7.11 -11.29 9.20
CA ILE A 151 6.58 -11.48 7.84
C ILE A 151 5.08 -11.13 7.94
N GLU A 152 4.69 -9.97 7.44
CA GLU A 152 3.29 -9.51 7.44
C GLU A 152 2.70 -9.63 6.04
N GLU A 153 1.46 -10.13 5.93
CA GLU A 153 0.87 -10.46 4.64
C GLU A 153 0.40 -9.23 3.82
N THR A 154 0.20 -8.07 4.45
CA THR A 154 -0.66 -7.02 3.86
C THR A 154 -0.03 -5.66 3.59
N ARG A 155 1.20 -5.38 4.04
CA ARG A 155 1.84 -4.06 3.80
C ARG A 155 3.28 -4.17 3.29
N TRP A 156 3.51 -5.26 2.57
CA TRP A 156 4.74 -5.81 1.97
C TRP A 156 5.67 -6.52 2.96
#